data_AF-A0A959B3X1-F1
#
_entry.id   AF-A0A959B3X1-F1
#
_cell.length_a   1.000
_cell.length_b   1.000
_cell.length_c   1.000
_cell.angle_alpha   90.00
_cell.angle_beta   90.00
_cell.angle_gamma   90.00
#
_symmetry.space_group_name_H-M   'P 1'
#
loop_
_entity.id
_entity.type
_entity.pdbx_description
1 polymer ?
#
loop_
_entity_poly.entity_id
_entity_poly.type
_entity_poly.pdbx_seq_one_letter_code
_entity_poly.pdbx_strand_id
1 'polypeptide(L)'
;MAHQPAANNKQWQWAGLALFLLLCYFPLFLHLDTLSLRLWDESRRGVSAIEMAEGGSWLTPTFEGQPDLYGTKPPLLIWLQATFMKVLGYNELAVRLP
;
A
#
# COMPACT_ATOMS: atom_id res chain seq x y z
N MET A 1 -15.16 -52.94 -12.53
CA MET A 1 -15.36 -51.84 -11.55
C MET A 1 -14.18 -50.89 -11.69
N ALA A 2 -14.34 -49.80 -12.43
CA ALA A 2 -13.28 -48.83 -12.65
C ALA A 2 -13.13 -47.96 -11.40
N HIS A 3 -11.95 -48.01 -10.75
CA HIS A 3 -11.59 -47.10 -9.69
C HIS A 3 -11.52 -45.68 -10.27
N GLN A 4 -12.47 -44.81 -9.91
CA GLN A 4 -12.36 -43.38 -10.17
C GLN A 4 -11.20 -42.82 -9.34
N PRO A 5 -10.23 -42.11 -9.95
CA PRO A 5 -9.13 -41.51 -9.22
C PRO A 5 -9.70 -40.42 -8.31
N ALA A 6 -9.37 -40.48 -7.02
CA ALA A 6 -9.76 -39.47 -6.04
C ALA A 6 -9.29 -38.10 -6.54
N ALA A 7 -10.23 -37.21 -6.84
CA ALA A 7 -9.93 -35.85 -7.26
C ALA A 7 -9.01 -35.20 -6.22
N ASN A 8 -7.86 -34.70 -6.66
CA ASN A 8 -6.86 -34.07 -5.81
C ASN A 8 -7.44 -32.79 -5.19
N ASN A 9 -8.08 -32.94 -4.03
CA ASN A 9 -8.76 -31.91 -3.26
C ASN A 9 -7.87 -30.67 -3.02
N LYS A 10 -6.56 -30.85 -2.90
CA LYS A 10 -5.59 -29.78 -2.71
C LYS A 10 -5.52 -28.84 -3.91
N GLN A 11 -5.60 -29.34 -5.15
CA GLN A 11 -5.60 -28.49 -6.36
C GLN A 11 -6.86 -27.62 -6.44
N TRP A 12 -8.02 -28.19 -6.10
CA TRP A 12 -9.29 -27.45 -6.05
C TRP A 12 -9.32 -26.41 -4.93
N GLN A 13 -8.67 -26.69 -3.79
CA GLN A 13 -8.49 -25.72 -2.71
C GLN A 13 -7.61 -24.54 -3.16
N TRP A 14 -6.48 -24.78 -3.83
CA TRP A 14 -5.64 -23.71 -4.36
C TRP A 14 -6.34 -22.90 -5.45
N ALA A 15 -7.08 -23.56 -6.34
CA ALA A 15 -7.87 -22.89 -7.36
C ALA A 15 -8.98 -22.02 -6.74
N GLY A 16 -9.68 -22.54 -5.72
CA GLY A 16 -10.67 -21.79 -4.95
C GLY A 16 -10.07 -20.60 -4.21
N LEU A 17 -8.90 -20.78 -3.58
CA LEU A 17 -8.17 -19.70 -2.92
C LEU A 17 -7.73 -18.62 -3.92
N ALA A 18 -7.18 -19.00 -5.07
CA ALA A 18 -6.78 -18.08 -6.12
C ALA A 18 -7.98 -17.29 -6.66
N LEU A 19 -9.11 -17.96 -6.90
CA LEU A 19 -10.34 -17.31 -7.32
C LEU A 19 -10.87 -16.34 -6.27
N PHE A 20 -10.84 -16.72 -4.99
CA PHE A 20 -11.22 -15.86 -3.88
C PHE A 20 -10.33 -14.61 -3.78
N LEU A 21 -9.01 -14.79 -3.85
CA LEU A 21 -8.06 -13.67 -3.85
C LEU A 21 -8.27 -12.73 -5.03
N LEU A 22 -8.56 -13.27 -6.22
CA LEU A 22 -8.85 -12.48 -7.42
C LEU A 22 -10.16 -11.69 -7.26
N LEU A 23 -11.20 -12.32 -6.72
CA LEU A 23 -12.47 -11.67 -6.39
C LEU A 23 -12.32 -10.57 -5.35
N CYS A 24 -11.42 -10.72 -4.37
CA CYS A 24 -11.12 -9.66 -3.40
C CYS A 24 -10.24 -8.55 -4.00
N TYR A 25 -9.30 -8.90 -4.87
CA TYR A 25 -8.38 -7.95 -5.50
C TYR A 25 -9.13 -6.88 -6.31
N PHE A 26 -10.13 -7.32 -7.09
CA PHE A 26 -10.88 -6.44 -8.00
C PHE A 26 -11.54 -5.24 -7.27
N PRO A 27 -12.43 -5.41 -6.27
CA PRO A 27 -13.05 -4.28 -5.58
C PRO A 27 -12.06 -3.47 -4.73
N LEU A 28 -10.96 -4.06 -4.25
CA LEU A 28 -10.03 -3.39 -3.35
C LEU A 28 -9.09 -2.43 -4.08
N PHE A 29 -8.63 -2.78 -5.30
CA PHE A 29 -7.53 -2.05 -5.96
C PHE A 29 -7.92 -1.29 -7.23
N LEU A 30 -9.10 -1.52 -7.82
CA LEU A 30 -9.42 -0.98 -9.16
C LEU A 30 -9.53 0.54 -9.27
N HIS A 31 -9.84 1.23 -8.16
CA HIS A 31 -10.11 2.67 -8.19
C HIS A 31 -9.18 3.45 -7.26
N LEU A 32 -8.03 2.86 -6.91
CA LEU A 32 -7.10 3.45 -5.97
C LEU A 32 -6.43 4.73 -6.49
N ASP A 33 -6.42 4.99 -7.80
CA ASP A 33 -5.83 6.21 -8.40
C ASP A 33 -6.88 7.29 -8.76
N THR A 34 -8.17 6.94 -8.77
CA THR A 34 -9.19 7.80 -9.41
C THR A 34 -9.56 9.04 -8.60
N LEU A 35 -9.42 8.97 -7.28
CA LEU A 35 -9.75 10.07 -6.37
C LEU A 35 -8.49 10.86 -6.00
N SER A 36 -8.58 12.19 -6.02
CA SER A 36 -7.54 13.06 -5.51
C SER A 36 -7.24 12.80 -4.03
N LEU A 37 -6.03 13.16 -3.59
CA LEU A 37 -5.61 13.02 -2.20
C LEU A 37 -6.51 13.84 -1.26
N ARG A 38 -6.91 13.22 -0.16
CA ARG A 38 -7.71 13.89 0.89
C ARG A 38 -6.82 14.87 1.66
N LEU A 39 -7.28 16.12 1.77
CA LEU A 39 -6.54 17.25 2.33
C LEU A 39 -6.07 17.06 3.78
N TRP A 40 -6.63 16.12 4.53
CA TRP A 40 -6.26 15.91 5.94
C TRP A 40 -5.16 14.87 6.09
N ASP A 41 -5.54 13.62 6.36
CA ASP A 41 -4.57 12.58 6.72
C ASP A 41 -3.70 12.15 5.54
N GLU A 42 -4.28 12.02 4.33
CA GLU A 42 -3.55 11.57 3.14
C GLU A 42 -2.54 12.61 2.69
N SER A 43 -2.93 13.88 2.59
CA SER A 43 -2.03 14.96 2.17
C SER A 43 -0.85 15.10 3.13
N ARG A 44 -1.12 15.09 4.45
CA ARG A 44 -0.11 15.34 5.46
C ARG A 44 0.97 14.26 5.47
N ARG A 45 0.54 13.00 5.46
CA ARG A 45 1.47 11.86 5.37
C ARG A 45 2.16 11.81 4.01
N GLY A 46 1.45 12.14 2.94
CA GLY A 46 2.01 12.24 1.59
C GLY A 46 3.15 13.25 1.53
N VAL A 47 2.97 14.46 2.07
CA VAL A 47 4.02 15.49 2.14
C VAL A 47 5.21 14.98 2.97
N SER A 48 4.97 14.40 4.14
CA SER A 48 6.06 13.82 4.94
C SER A 48 6.83 12.71 4.23
N ALA A 49 6.14 11.86 3.47
CA ALA A 49 6.76 10.82 2.67
C ALA A 49 7.57 11.40 1.51
N ILE A 50 7.10 12.47 0.86
CA ILE A 50 7.82 13.19 -0.20
C ILE A 50 9.11 13.79 0.37
N GLU A 51 9.02 14.55 1.46
CA GLU A 51 10.19 15.17 2.10
C GLU A 51 11.22 14.12 2.53
N MET A 52 10.77 12.98 3.06
CA MET A 52 11.64 11.87 3.40
C MET A 52 12.27 11.20 2.17
N ALA A 53 11.52 11.07 1.08
CA ALA A 53 12.01 10.49 -0.17
C ALA A 53 13.07 11.37 -0.83
N GLU A 54 12.92 12.69 -0.77
CA GLU A 54 13.82 13.68 -1.38
C GLU A 54 15.15 13.89 -0.63
N GLY A 55 15.33 13.30 0.55
CA GLY A 55 16.57 13.39 1.32
C GLY A 55 16.41 13.87 2.76
N GLY A 56 15.17 13.99 3.25
CA GLY A 56 14.87 14.29 4.65
C GLY A 56 15.27 13.19 5.63
N SER A 57 14.99 13.42 6.90
CA SER A 57 15.31 12.49 7.99
C SER A 57 14.39 11.27 7.97
N TRP A 58 14.97 10.07 7.91
CA TRP A 58 14.23 8.81 8.05
C TRP A 58 13.87 8.51 9.51
N LEU A 59 14.58 9.09 10.47
CA LEU A 59 14.29 8.87 11.89
C LEU A 59 13.13 9.74 12.37
N THR A 60 13.07 10.98 11.90
CA THR A 60 12.09 11.98 12.33
C THR A 60 11.38 12.53 11.09
N PRO A 61 10.14 12.10 10.81
CA PRO A 61 9.37 12.64 9.70
C PRO A 61 9.27 14.16 9.80
N THR A 62 9.35 14.83 8.66
CA THR A 62 9.15 16.27 8.57
C THR A 62 7.83 16.56 7.86
N PHE A 63 7.23 17.71 8.14
CA PHE A 63 6.08 18.24 7.43
C PHE A 63 6.30 19.74 7.25
N GLU A 64 6.24 20.21 6.02
CA GLU A 64 6.60 21.58 5.63
C GLU A 64 8.04 21.95 6.07
N GLY A 65 8.95 20.97 5.99
CA GLY A 65 10.36 21.14 6.37
C GLY A 65 10.63 21.25 7.88
N GLN A 66 9.60 21.12 8.73
CA GLN A 66 9.74 21.08 10.19
C GLN A 66 9.51 19.66 10.72
N PRO A 67 10.17 19.23 11.82
CA PRO A 67 9.88 17.93 12.44
C PRO A 67 8.40 17.79 12.81
N ASP A 68 7.74 16.73 12.32
CA ASP A 68 6.35 16.44 12.67
C ASP A 68 6.27 15.82 14.07
N LEU A 69 5.97 16.67 15.06
CA LEU A 69 5.82 16.27 16.47
C LEU A 69 4.40 15.76 16.81
N TYR A 70 3.45 15.86 15.88
CA TYR A 70 2.06 15.43 16.10
C TYR A 70 1.83 13.97 15.70
N GLY A 71 2.82 13.34 15.05
CA GLY A 71 2.81 11.92 14.72
C GLY A 71 2.94 11.06 15.96
N THR A 72 1.82 10.61 16.53
CA THR A 72 1.81 9.64 17.64
C THR A 72 2.15 8.21 17.21
N LYS A 73 2.25 7.96 15.89
CA LYS A 73 2.54 6.65 15.31
C LYS A 73 4.02 6.56 14.90
N PRO A 74 4.64 5.38 15.03
CA PRO A 74 5.98 5.17 14.49
C PRO A 74 6.00 5.38 12.96
N PRO A 75 7.16 5.78 12.39
CA PRO A 75 7.27 6.27 11.01
C PRO A 75 7.20 5.18 9.93
N LEU A 76 6.92 3.91 10.29
CA LEU A 76 6.91 2.77 9.36
C LEU A 76 6.06 3.00 8.11
N LEU A 77 4.87 3.57 8.27
CA LEU A 77 4.00 3.90 7.14
C LEU A 77 4.66 4.91 6.20
N ILE A 78 5.28 5.96 6.75
CA ILE A 78 5.92 7.01 5.96
C ILE A 78 7.16 6.46 5.24
N TRP A 79 7.88 5.52 5.86
CA TRP A 79 9.03 4.85 5.24
C TRP A 79 8.64 4.06 3.99
N LEU A 80 7.57 3.28 4.12
CA LEU A 80 7.09 2.45 3.04
C LEU A 80 6.52 3.33 1.91
N GLN A 81 5.68 4.32 2.22
CA GLN A 81 5.23 5.34 1.25
C GLN A 81 6.39 6.04 0.55
N ALA A 82 7.40 6.51 1.28
CA ALA A 82 8.59 7.15 0.70
C ALA A 82 9.37 6.19 -0.22
N THR A 83 9.42 4.90 0.13
CA THR A 83 10.05 3.86 -0.70
C THR A 83 9.25 3.63 -1.99
N PHE A 84 7.93 3.52 -1.90
CA PHE A 84 7.06 3.40 -3.08
C PHE A 84 7.13 4.63 -3.98
N MET A 85 7.21 5.83 -3.41
CA MET A 85 7.43 7.06 -4.19
C MET A 85 8.76 7.04 -4.95
N LYS A 86 9.82 6.46 -4.37
CA LYS A 86 11.11 6.29 -5.09
C LYS A 86 11.05 5.30 -6.23
N VAL A 87 10.20 4.26 -6.12
CA VAL A 87 10.11 3.18 -7.13
C VAL A 87 9.09 3.50 -8.22
N LEU A 88 7.93 4.01 -7.86
CA LEU A 88 6.77 4.25 -8.73
C LEU A 88 6.64 5.70 -9.17
N GLY A 89 7.42 6.61 -8.58
CA GLY A 89 7.27 8.05 -8.73
C GLY A 89 6.19 8.65 -7.82
N TYR A 90 6.05 9.98 -7.88
CA TYR A 90 5.06 10.71 -7.10
C TYR A 90 3.69 10.63 -7.76
N ASN A 91 2.86 9.71 -7.27
CA ASN A 91 1.47 9.54 -7.70
C ASN A 91 0.58 9.11 -6.53
N GLU A 92 -0.73 9.13 -6.75
CA GLU A 92 -1.74 8.76 -5.77
C GLU A 92 -1.60 7.30 -5.33
N LEU A 93 -1.17 6.43 -6.25
CA LEU A 93 -0.91 5.02 -5.96
C LEU A 93 0.24 4.85 -4.98
N ALA A 94 1.34 5.58 -5.13
CA ALA A 94 2.50 5.50 -4.26
C ALA A 94 2.19 6.01 -2.84
N VAL A 95 1.26 6.96 -2.71
CA VAL A 95 0.76 7.42 -1.39
C VAL A 95 -0.19 6.39 -0.77
N ARG A 96 -1.01 5.71 -1.57
CA ARG A 96 -2.04 4.77 -1.06
C ARG A 96 -1.53 3.34 -0.90
N LEU A 97 -0.44 3.00 -1.55
CA LEU A 97 0.33 1.80 -1.24
C LEU A 97 1.04 2.05 0.10
N PRO A 98 0.92 1.11 1.06
CA PRO A 98 1.41 1.30 2.42
C PRO A 98 2.90 1.52 2.44
#